data_AF-A0A6B0XZG3-F1
#
_entry.id   AF-A0A6B0XZG3-F1
#
_cell.length_a   1.000
_cell.length_b   1.000
_cell.length_c   1.000
_cell.angle_alpha   90.00
_cell.angle_beta   90.00
_cell.angle_gamma   90.00
#
_symmetry.space_group_name_H-M   'P 1'
#
loop_
_entity.id
_entity.type
_entity.pdbx_description
1 polymer ?
#
loop_
_entity_poly.entity_id
_entity_poly.type
_entity_poly.pdbx_seq_one_letter_code
_entity_poly.pdbx_strand_id
1 'polypeptide(L)'
;MTQPATDLVDALSAIQLEHVFNPYADHCPHFDRSDAAARRRQNLELSLKTAVELEVRTIWIARDLGYRGGRRTGLALTDEMHLDAYSTLFRGLPVERATKGPPVGERTANTIWRMLARIGEPVFLWNVFPLHPHEPDDPMTNRCHTAKERSASSWVLHALIDLLGPEKMVAIGGDAHRAVESMGIDSIHVRHPSYGGQNVFIRQIEEAYDLEEDVAPDLFRQLAAWPGGHRTP
;
A
#
# COMPACT_ATOMS: atom_id res chain seq x y z
N MET A 1 19.21 7.32 14.13
CA MET A 1 17.80 6.98 13.85
C MET A 1 17.63 5.64 13.13
N THR A 2 18.70 4.86 12.89
CA THR A 2 18.62 3.58 12.14
C THR A 2 18.13 2.37 12.95
N GLN A 3 18.38 2.35 14.26
CA GLN A 3 18.07 1.21 15.13
C GLN A 3 16.56 0.91 15.23
N PRO A 4 15.66 1.90 15.44
CA PRO A 4 14.24 1.61 15.63
C PRO A 4 13.58 0.93 14.41
N ALA A 5 13.97 1.31 13.19
CA ALA A 5 13.42 0.71 11.97
C ALA A 5 13.85 -0.75 11.82
N THR A 6 15.13 -1.07 12.06
CA THR A 6 15.63 -2.45 11.98
C THR A 6 15.01 -3.32 13.08
N ASP A 7 14.94 -2.83 14.33
CA ASP A 7 14.31 -3.57 15.44
C ASP A 7 12.83 -3.87 15.17
N LEU A 8 12.10 -2.91 14.59
CA LEU A 8 10.70 -3.07 14.21
C LEU A 8 10.52 -4.18 13.17
N VAL A 9 11.37 -4.20 12.13
CA VAL A 9 11.32 -5.21 11.06
C VAL A 9 11.74 -6.59 11.59
N ASP A 10 12.73 -6.65 12.48
CA ASP A 10 13.15 -7.89 13.13
C ASP A 10 12.02 -8.49 13.97
N ALA A 11 11.39 -7.68 14.83
CA ALA A 11 10.25 -8.11 15.63
C ALA A 11 9.05 -8.52 14.77
N LEU A 12 8.80 -7.84 13.65
CA LEU A 12 7.77 -8.21 12.69
C LEU A 12 8.06 -9.56 11.99
N SER A 13 9.33 -9.81 11.65
CA SER A 13 9.76 -11.09 11.06
C SER A 13 9.64 -12.27 12.02
N ALA A 14 9.61 -12.04 13.33
CA ALA A 14 9.45 -13.09 14.32
C ALA A 14 7.99 -13.59 14.45
N ILE A 15 7.01 -12.90 13.88
CA ILE A 15 5.60 -13.30 13.98
C ILE A 15 5.35 -14.57 13.15
N GLN A 16 4.83 -15.61 13.80
CA GLN A 16 4.40 -16.85 13.16
C GLN A 16 2.96 -17.16 13.56
N LEU A 17 2.10 -17.37 12.57
CA LEU A 17 0.68 -17.63 12.74
C LEU A 17 0.24 -18.72 11.76
N GLU A 18 -0.76 -19.50 12.14
CA GLU A 18 -1.29 -20.58 11.31
C GLU A 18 -2.07 -20.00 10.10
N HIS A 19 -1.84 -20.55 8.91
CA HIS A 19 -2.44 -20.10 7.65
C HIS A 19 -2.25 -18.60 7.35
N VAL A 20 -1.08 -18.09 7.74
CA VAL A 20 -0.63 -16.73 7.46
C VAL A 20 0.79 -16.81 6.91
N PHE A 21 1.01 -16.19 5.76
CA PHE A 21 2.34 -15.99 5.20
C PHE A 21 2.93 -14.68 5.72
N ASN A 22 4.05 -14.76 6.42
CA ASN A 22 4.86 -13.62 6.83
C ASN A 22 5.88 -13.28 5.74
N PRO A 23 5.71 -12.19 4.97
CA PRO A 23 6.63 -11.83 3.89
C PRO A 23 8.06 -11.54 4.38
N TYR A 24 8.25 -11.28 5.66
CA TYR A 24 9.54 -10.94 6.23
C TYR A 24 10.31 -12.17 6.75
N ALA A 25 9.70 -13.36 6.77
CA ALA A 25 10.32 -14.59 7.27
C ALA A 25 10.10 -15.80 6.35
N ASP A 26 8.91 -15.91 5.75
CA ASP A 26 8.52 -17.08 4.99
C ASP A 26 9.02 -17.03 3.55
N HIS A 27 9.19 -18.22 2.97
CA HIS A 27 9.64 -18.43 1.61
C HIS A 27 8.63 -19.25 0.81
N CYS A 28 8.22 -18.72 -0.34
CA CYS A 28 7.37 -19.40 -1.31
C CYS A 28 8.21 -20.15 -2.35
N PRO A 29 8.23 -21.50 -2.37
CA PRO A 29 9.10 -22.25 -3.28
C PRO A 29 8.84 -22.00 -4.77
N HIS A 30 7.60 -21.65 -5.11
CA HIS A 30 7.18 -21.45 -6.50
C HIS A 30 7.63 -20.13 -7.09
N PHE A 31 7.55 -19.04 -6.32
CA PHE A 31 7.73 -17.68 -6.86
C PHE A 31 8.91 -16.94 -6.25
N ASP A 32 9.37 -17.31 -5.06
CA ASP A 32 10.42 -16.56 -4.39
C ASP A 32 11.80 -16.83 -4.98
N ARG A 33 12.64 -15.82 -4.88
CA ARG A 33 14.10 -15.94 -4.94
C ARG A 33 14.59 -16.52 -3.61
N SER A 34 15.79 -17.09 -3.61
CA SER A 34 16.38 -17.70 -2.41
C SER A 34 16.55 -16.73 -1.23
N ASP A 35 16.68 -15.43 -1.51
CA ASP A 35 16.85 -14.34 -0.55
C ASP A 35 15.60 -13.46 -0.40
N ALA A 36 14.42 -13.95 -0.82
CA ALA A 36 13.19 -13.15 -0.89
C ALA A 36 12.80 -12.47 0.43
N ALA A 37 12.80 -13.20 1.54
CA ALA A 37 12.48 -12.63 2.86
C ALA A 37 13.47 -11.51 3.25
N ALA A 38 14.76 -11.71 2.99
CA ALA A 38 15.79 -10.70 3.25
C ALA A 38 15.59 -9.43 2.40
N ARG A 39 15.25 -9.58 1.11
CA ARG A 39 14.90 -8.45 0.23
C ARG A 39 13.68 -7.69 0.73
N ARG A 40 12.62 -8.38 1.14
CA ARG A 40 11.40 -7.73 1.67
C ARG A 40 11.67 -6.99 2.99
N ARG A 41 12.50 -7.56 3.87
CA ARG A 41 12.98 -6.88 5.09
C ARG A 41 13.77 -5.62 4.74
N GLN A 42 14.74 -5.73 3.84
CA GLN A 42 15.56 -4.60 3.41
C GLN A 42 14.70 -3.49 2.77
N ASN A 43 13.74 -3.84 1.92
CA ASN A 43 12.80 -2.88 1.34
C ASN A 43 12.05 -2.12 2.44
N LEU A 44 11.46 -2.83 3.41
CA LEU A 44 10.70 -2.21 4.49
C LEU A 44 11.60 -1.34 5.40
N GLU A 45 12.79 -1.82 5.75
CA GLU A 45 13.74 -1.04 6.56
C GLU A 45 14.17 0.25 5.87
N LEU A 46 14.49 0.17 4.57
CA LEU A 46 14.84 1.34 3.76
C LEU A 46 13.66 2.31 3.67
N SER A 47 12.46 1.80 3.41
CA SER A 47 11.23 2.60 3.40
C SER A 47 11.00 3.34 4.70
N LEU A 48 11.18 2.69 5.84
CA LEU A 48 11.02 3.32 7.17
C LEU A 48 12.08 4.40 7.41
N LYS A 49 13.35 4.09 7.13
CA LYS A 49 14.47 5.04 7.30
C LYS A 49 14.25 6.28 6.42
N THR A 50 13.90 6.09 5.16
CA THR A 50 13.62 7.19 4.24
C THR A 50 12.33 7.94 4.60
N ALA A 51 11.30 7.27 5.12
CA ALA A 51 10.10 7.95 5.60
C ALA A 51 10.41 8.93 6.74
N VAL A 52 11.30 8.55 7.66
CA VAL A 52 11.79 9.44 8.73
C VAL A 52 12.61 10.60 8.14
N GLU A 53 13.53 10.32 7.22
CA GLU A 53 14.38 11.34 6.58
C GLU A 53 13.58 12.36 5.74
N LEU A 54 12.49 11.92 5.12
CA LEU A 54 11.60 12.76 4.33
C LEU A 54 10.49 13.43 5.15
N GLU A 55 10.47 13.20 6.47
CA GLU A 55 9.43 13.70 7.38
C GLU A 55 8.02 13.35 6.87
N VAL A 56 7.80 12.09 6.49
CA VAL A 56 6.51 11.64 5.95
C VAL A 56 5.43 11.69 7.03
N ARG A 57 4.46 12.58 6.85
CA ARG A 57 3.43 12.87 7.87
C ARG A 57 2.04 12.35 7.53
N THR A 58 1.94 11.48 6.52
CA THR A 58 0.69 10.81 6.18
C THR A 58 0.87 9.30 6.07
N ILE A 59 -0.04 8.54 6.69
CA ILE A 59 -0.13 7.08 6.55
C ILE A 59 -1.47 6.68 5.93
N TRP A 60 -1.41 5.85 4.89
CA TRP A 60 -2.59 5.16 4.36
C TRP A 60 -2.63 3.73 4.90
N ILE A 61 -3.77 3.34 5.45
CA ILE A 61 -3.95 2.07 6.13
C ILE A 61 -4.99 1.24 5.39
N ALA A 62 -4.58 0.05 4.94
CA ALA A 62 -5.46 -0.97 4.41
C ALA A 62 -5.63 -2.15 5.38
N ARG A 63 -6.36 -3.18 4.96
CA ARG A 63 -6.76 -4.29 5.84
C ARG A 63 -5.64 -5.32 6.06
N ASP A 64 -5.31 -6.08 5.02
CA ASP A 64 -4.29 -7.14 5.02
C ASP A 64 -3.55 -7.21 3.69
N LEU A 65 -2.39 -7.87 3.66
CA LEU A 65 -1.63 -8.03 2.42
C LEU A 65 -2.33 -9.01 1.49
N GLY A 66 -2.49 -8.63 0.21
CA GLY A 66 -2.97 -9.53 -0.83
C GLY A 66 -1.85 -10.41 -1.42
N TYR A 67 -2.20 -11.61 -1.90
CA TYR A 67 -1.21 -12.57 -2.42
C TYR A 67 -0.47 -12.08 -3.69
N ARG A 68 -1.07 -11.15 -4.45
CA ARG A 68 -0.50 -10.53 -5.66
C ARG A 68 0.26 -9.22 -5.40
N GLY A 69 0.05 -8.61 -4.23
CA GLY A 69 0.63 -7.33 -3.87
C GLY A 69 1.67 -7.50 -2.77
N GLY A 70 1.36 -6.96 -1.59
CA GLY A 70 2.27 -6.87 -0.45
C GLY A 70 2.87 -8.19 0.04
N ARG A 71 2.20 -9.33 -0.20
CA ARG A 71 2.82 -10.65 0.07
C ARG A 71 4.11 -10.85 -0.71
N ARG A 72 4.15 -10.38 -1.96
CA ARG A 72 5.28 -10.54 -2.89
C ARG A 72 6.35 -9.47 -2.64
N THR A 73 5.94 -8.23 -2.41
CA THR A 73 6.83 -7.06 -2.32
C THR A 73 7.31 -6.75 -0.90
N GLY A 74 6.57 -7.17 0.12
CA GLY A 74 6.77 -6.75 1.52
C GLY A 74 6.25 -5.33 1.81
N LEU A 75 5.63 -4.67 0.83
CA LEU A 75 5.19 -3.29 0.90
C LEU A 75 3.66 -3.22 0.76
N ALA A 76 3.00 -2.57 1.72
CA ALA A 76 1.55 -2.39 1.73
C ALA A 76 1.05 -1.70 0.45
N LEU A 77 -0.10 -2.15 -0.06
CA LEU A 77 -0.77 -1.56 -1.23
C LEU A 77 0.11 -1.44 -2.49
N THR A 78 1.21 -2.21 -2.55
CA THR A 78 2.23 -2.12 -3.59
C THR A 78 2.44 -3.50 -4.20
N ASP A 79 2.15 -3.63 -5.48
CA ASP A 79 2.45 -4.82 -6.28
C ASP A 79 3.79 -4.65 -7.02
N GLU A 80 4.19 -5.65 -7.81
CA GLU A 80 5.47 -5.62 -8.50
C GLU A 80 5.50 -4.68 -9.71
N MET A 81 4.34 -4.29 -10.23
CA MET A 81 4.23 -3.30 -11.32
C MET A 81 4.50 -1.88 -10.82
N HIS A 82 4.37 -1.62 -9.52
CA HIS A 82 4.51 -0.29 -8.93
C HIS A 82 5.79 -0.11 -8.09
N LEU A 83 6.73 -1.05 -8.11
CA LEU A 83 8.01 -0.88 -7.39
C LEU A 83 8.80 0.34 -7.87
N ASP A 84 8.80 0.62 -9.18
CA ASP A 84 9.48 1.81 -9.74
C ASP A 84 8.78 3.12 -9.35
N ALA A 85 7.44 3.11 -9.28
CA ALA A 85 6.65 4.23 -8.80
C ALA A 85 6.89 4.46 -7.30
N TYR A 86 6.99 3.39 -6.51
CA TYR A 86 7.37 3.45 -5.09
C TYR A 86 8.75 4.06 -4.91
N SER A 87 9.74 3.57 -5.67
CA SER A 87 11.10 4.11 -5.69
C SER A 87 11.09 5.61 -5.97
N THR A 88 10.37 6.04 -7.02
CA THR A 88 10.26 7.44 -7.42
C THR A 88 9.62 8.31 -6.34
N LEU A 89 8.51 7.85 -5.75
CA LEU A 89 7.80 8.56 -4.67
C LEU A 89 8.71 8.77 -3.45
N PHE A 90 9.55 7.78 -3.14
CA PHE A 90 10.56 7.84 -2.07
C PHE A 90 11.95 8.29 -2.59
N ARG A 91 11.99 9.20 -3.57
CA ARG A 91 13.19 9.88 -4.08
C ARG A 91 14.32 8.95 -4.55
N GLY A 92 13.96 7.89 -5.27
CA GLY A 92 14.89 6.93 -5.85
C GLY A 92 15.29 5.80 -4.89
N LEU A 93 14.46 5.49 -3.90
CA LEU A 93 14.70 4.40 -2.95
C LEU A 93 14.95 3.07 -3.70
N PRO A 94 16.07 2.36 -3.46
CA PRO A 94 16.42 1.17 -4.24
C PRO A 94 15.68 -0.07 -3.70
N VAL A 95 14.37 -0.14 -3.95
CA VAL A 95 13.56 -1.32 -3.60
C VAL A 95 13.79 -2.45 -4.60
N GLU A 96 13.93 -3.68 -4.10
CA GLU A 96 14.26 -4.84 -4.92
C GLU A 96 13.10 -5.84 -5.00
N ARG A 97 12.91 -6.43 -6.18
CA ARG A 97 11.90 -7.48 -6.38
C ARG A 97 12.34 -8.79 -5.73
N ALA A 98 11.52 -9.32 -4.82
CA ALA A 98 11.79 -10.55 -4.08
C ALA A 98 11.41 -11.85 -4.84
N THR A 99 10.73 -11.74 -5.98
CA THR A 99 10.23 -12.91 -6.73
C THR A 99 10.90 -13.08 -8.11
N LYS A 100 10.77 -14.29 -8.66
CA LYS A 100 11.18 -14.68 -10.02
C LYS A 100 10.00 -14.71 -10.99
N GLY A 101 10.30 -14.65 -12.28
CA GLY A 101 9.31 -14.59 -13.35
C GLY A 101 8.83 -13.16 -13.66
N PRO A 102 7.77 -13.03 -14.47
CA PRO A 102 7.18 -11.73 -14.82
C PRO A 102 6.61 -11.00 -13.58
N PRO A 103 6.66 -9.66 -13.55
CA PRO A 103 5.98 -8.89 -12.51
C PRO A 103 4.47 -9.16 -12.48
N VAL A 104 3.90 -9.19 -11.28
CA VAL A 104 2.46 -9.37 -11.05
C VAL A 104 1.82 -8.05 -10.61
N GLY A 105 0.69 -7.71 -11.24
CA GLY A 105 -0.14 -6.56 -10.88
C GLY A 105 -1.42 -6.91 -10.11
N GLU A 106 -1.89 -5.95 -9.31
CA GLU A 106 -3.13 -5.97 -8.54
C GLU A 106 -4.00 -4.74 -8.88
N ARG A 107 -5.30 -4.97 -9.11
CA ARG A 107 -6.23 -3.89 -9.49
C ARG A 107 -6.33 -2.76 -8.44
N THR A 108 -6.31 -3.12 -7.16
CA THR A 108 -6.33 -2.16 -6.05
C THR A 108 -5.13 -1.22 -6.15
N ALA A 109 -3.92 -1.79 -6.30
CA ALA A 109 -2.67 -1.06 -6.39
C ALA A 109 -2.68 -0.05 -7.54
N ASN A 110 -3.17 -0.41 -8.74
CA ASN A 110 -3.31 0.54 -9.86
C ASN A 110 -4.04 1.83 -9.47
N THR A 111 -5.15 1.72 -8.71
CA THR A 111 -5.92 2.91 -8.30
C THR A 111 -5.19 3.69 -7.21
N ILE A 112 -4.60 3.00 -6.23
CA ILE A 112 -3.80 3.63 -5.16
C ILE A 112 -2.66 4.44 -5.78
N TRP A 113 -1.84 3.82 -6.63
CA TRP A 113 -0.66 4.45 -7.21
C TRP A 113 -0.99 5.57 -8.19
N ARG A 114 -2.14 5.51 -8.89
CA ARG A 114 -2.64 6.67 -9.65
C ARG A 114 -2.89 7.87 -8.74
N MET A 115 -3.50 7.67 -7.57
CA MET A 115 -3.77 8.77 -6.66
C MET A 115 -2.50 9.29 -5.99
N LEU A 116 -1.58 8.40 -5.58
CA LEU A 116 -0.28 8.80 -5.03
C LEU A 116 0.52 9.63 -6.04
N ALA A 117 0.49 9.27 -7.33
CA ALA A 117 1.15 10.06 -8.38
C ALA A 117 0.56 11.47 -8.54
N ARG A 118 -0.75 11.64 -8.31
CA ARG A 118 -1.41 12.95 -8.32
C ARG A 118 -1.12 13.79 -7.09
N ILE A 119 -1.04 13.14 -5.92
CA ILE A 119 -0.66 13.76 -4.66
C ILE A 119 0.78 14.29 -4.75
N GLY A 120 1.70 13.53 -5.36
CA GLY A 120 3.05 14.00 -5.69
C GLY A 120 4.00 14.14 -4.49
N GLU A 121 3.55 13.79 -3.28
CA GLU A 121 4.35 13.75 -2.05
C GLU A 121 4.37 12.35 -1.44
N PRO A 122 5.43 11.98 -0.69
CA PRO A 122 5.52 10.65 -0.09
C PRO A 122 4.41 10.40 0.93
N VAL A 123 3.78 9.24 0.81
CA VAL A 123 2.78 8.71 1.76
C VAL A 123 3.26 7.35 2.21
N PHE A 124 3.29 7.11 3.53
CA PHE A 124 3.64 5.79 4.04
C PHE A 124 2.44 4.86 3.93
N LEU A 125 2.60 3.72 3.27
CA LEU A 125 1.51 2.73 3.09
C LEU A 125 1.66 1.65 4.15
N TRP A 126 0.55 1.26 4.78
CA TRP A 126 0.52 0.21 5.79
C TRP A 126 -0.77 -0.62 5.77
N ASN A 127 -0.78 -1.72 6.51
CA ASN A 127 -1.95 -2.57 6.72
C ASN A 127 -2.16 -2.82 8.23
N VAL A 128 -3.39 -2.77 8.72
CA VAL A 128 -3.70 -3.11 10.14
C VAL A 128 -3.24 -4.53 10.49
N PHE A 129 -3.24 -5.43 9.51
CA PHE A 129 -2.58 -6.72 9.59
C PHE A 129 -1.50 -6.79 8.48
N PRO A 130 -0.22 -6.58 8.82
CA PRO A 130 0.88 -6.44 7.84
C PRO A 130 1.39 -7.79 7.31
N LEU A 131 0.58 -8.84 7.37
CA LEU A 131 0.89 -10.18 6.90
C LEU A 131 -0.21 -10.64 5.91
N HIS A 132 -0.01 -11.80 5.29
CA HIS A 132 -0.94 -12.34 4.31
C HIS A 132 -1.71 -13.56 4.86
N PRO A 133 -2.96 -13.40 5.33
CA PRO A 133 -3.82 -14.50 5.70
C PRO A 133 -4.40 -15.18 4.45
N HIS A 134 -4.38 -16.51 4.43
CA HIS A 134 -4.89 -17.31 3.33
C HIS A 134 -5.83 -18.41 3.84
N GLU A 135 -6.53 -19.07 2.91
CA GLU A 135 -7.32 -20.26 3.22
C GLU A 135 -6.40 -21.45 3.55
N PRO A 136 -6.82 -22.38 4.42
CA PRO A 136 -6.10 -23.64 4.63
C PRO A 136 -5.81 -24.34 3.30
N ASP A 137 -4.60 -24.89 3.18
CA ASP A 137 -4.12 -25.62 1.99
C ASP A 137 -4.04 -24.83 0.66
N ASP A 138 -4.45 -23.56 0.63
CA ASP A 138 -4.33 -22.69 -0.55
C ASP A 138 -3.64 -21.35 -0.23
N PRO A 139 -2.29 -21.31 -0.20
CA PRO A 139 -1.50 -20.11 0.10
C PRO A 139 -1.60 -18.97 -0.93
N MET A 140 -2.37 -19.14 -2.01
CA MET A 140 -2.55 -18.16 -3.09
C MET A 140 -3.99 -17.59 -3.13
N THR A 141 -4.69 -17.68 -2.01
CA THR A 141 -6.01 -17.09 -1.78
C THR A 141 -5.92 -15.90 -0.84
N ASN A 142 -6.93 -15.03 -0.86
CA ASN A 142 -7.06 -13.99 0.15
C ASN A 142 -8.19 -14.36 1.10
N ARG A 143 -7.85 -14.49 2.39
CA ARG A 143 -8.82 -14.52 3.49
C ARG A 143 -8.79 -13.18 4.22
N CYS A 144 -9.85 -12.83 4.95
CA CYS A 144 -9.76 -11.71 5.89
C CYS A 144 -9.00 -12.15 7.15
N HIS A 145 -8.13 -11.31 7.69
CA HIS A 145 -7.57 -11.59 9.01
C HIS A 145 -8.65 -11.65 10.10
N THR A 146 -8.39 -12.44 11.13
CA THR A 146 -9.21 -12.52 12.35
C THR A 146 -8.79 -11.45 13.35
N ALA A 147 -9.64 -11.17 14.34
CA ALA A 147 -9.28 -10.25 15.43
C ALA A 147 -8.05 -10.73 16.22
N LYS A 148 -7.87 -12.04 16.40
CA LYS A 148 -6.70 -12.63 17.07
C LYS A 148 -5.41 -12.39 16.28
N GLU A 149 -5.45 -12.64 14.97
CA GLU A 149 -4.32 -12.39 14.07
C GLU A 149 -3.93 -10.90 14.08
N ARG A 150 -4.90 -9.98 13.94
CA ARG A 150 -4.65 -8.54 14.02
C ARG A 150 -4.02 -8.12 15.35
N SER A 151 -4.50 -8.68 16.46
CA SER A 151 -3.98 -8.36 17.79
C SER A 151 -2.53 -8.80 17.99
N ALA A 152 -2.08 -9.83 17.27
CA ALA A 152 -0.69 -10.28 17.32
C ALA A 152 0.30 -9.29 16.68
N SER A 153 -0.18 -8.37 15.83
CA SER A 153 0.64 -7.40 15.12
C SER A 153 0.20 -5.94 15.32
N SER A 154 -0.80 -5.66 16.16
CA SER A 154 -1.33 -4.29 16.32
C SER A 154 -0.30 -3.32 16.88
N TRP A 155 0.61 -3.81 17.72
CA TRP A 155 1.74 -3.05 18.27
C TRP A 155 2.61 -2.42 17.17
N VAL A 156 2.68 -3.02 15.98
CA VAL A 156 3.48 -2.51 14.86
C VAL A 156 2.94 -1.18 14.38
N LEU A 157 1.62 -1.02 14.27
CA LEU A 157 1.02 0.23 13.84
C LEU A 157 1.26 1.35 14.85
N HIS A 158 1.19 1.08 16.15
CA HIS A 158 1.55 2.05 17.17
C HIS A 158 3.02 2.46 17.07
N ALA A 159 3.93 1.49 16.91
CA ALA A 159 5.35 1.78 16.72
C ALA A 159 5.61 2.65 15.46
N LEU A 160 4.84 2.45 14.38
CA LEU A 160 4.93 3.29 13.19
C LEU A 160 4.42 4.71 13.43
N ILE A 161 3.32 4.88 14.17
CA ILE A 161 2.79 6.19 14.55
C ILE A 161 3.80 6.94 15.42
N ASP A 162 4.39 6.27 16.40
CA ASP A 162 5.41 6.85 17.28
C ASP A 162 6.67 7.23 16.49
N LEU A 163 7.06 6.41 15.50
CA LEU A 163 8.25 6.64 14.68
C LEU A 163 8.08 7.79 13.68
N LEU A 164 6.92 7.87 13.01
CA LEU A 164 6.69 8.79 11.90
C LEU A 164 5.96 10.08 12.32
N GLY A 165 5.27 10.08 13.47
CA GLY A 165 4.48 11.21 13.94
C GLY A 165 3.49 11.76 12.90
N PRO A 166 2.64 10.91 12.29
CA PRO A 166 1.76 11.35 11.21
C PRO A 166 0.69 12.32 11.70
N GLU A 167 0.36 13.31 10.87
CA GLU A 167 -0.77 14.20 11.09
C GLU A 167 -2.04 13.73 10.40
N LYS A 168 -1.88 12.95 9.32
CA LYS A 168 -2.98 12.46 8.52
C LYS A 168 -2.94 10.94 8.47
N MET A 169 -4.05 10.33 8.84
CA MET A 169 -4.27 8.90 8.76
C MET A 169 -5.47 8.66 7.86
N VAL A 170 -5.31 7.83 6.82
CA VAL A 170 -6.38 7.50 5.88
C VAL A 170 -6.64 6.00 5.91
N ALA A 171 -7.81 5.59 6.40
CA ALA A 171 -8.22 4.19 6.43
C ALA A 171 -9.02 3.81 5.17
N ILE A 172 -8.49 2.86 4.40
CA ILE A 172 -9.05 2.43 3.11
C ILE A 172 -9.96 1.22 3.31
N GLY A 173 -11.25 1.47 3.27
CA GLY A 173 -12.31 0.49 3.46
C GLY A 173 -12.75 0.33 4.92
N GLY A 174 -13.98 -0.15 5.09
CA GLY A 174 -14.62 -0.23 6.42
C GLY A 174 -13.92 -1.16 7.39
N ASP A 175 -13.31 -2.26 6.92
CA ASP A 175 -12.57 -3.19 7.78
C ASP A 175 -11.32 -2.52 8.38
N ALA A 176 -10.55 -1.80 7.56
CA ALA A 176 -9.38 -1.07 8.01
C ALA A 176 -9.77 0.06 8.98
N HIS A 177 -10.84 0.80 8.66
CA HIS A 177 -11.33 1.89 9.51
C HIS A 177 -11.79 1.41 10.88
N ARG A 178 -12.65 0.37 10.95
CA ARG A 178 -13.08 -0.22 12.23
C ARG A 178 -11.90 -0.79 13.03
N ALA A 179 -10.90 -1.34 12.34
CA ALA A 179 -9.71 -1.87 12.99
C ALA A 179 -8.88 -0.78 13.67
N VAL A 180 -8.62 0.35 13.01
CA VAL A 180 -7.88 1.47 13.61
C VAL A 180 -8.70 2.20 14.68
N GLU A 181 -10.01 2.36 14.48
CA GLU A 181 -10.92 2.92 15.49
C GLU A 181 -10.89 2.08 16.78
N SER A 182 -10.90 0.74 16.67
CA SER A 182 -10.79 -0.16 17.83
C SER A 182 -9.45 -0.05 18.57
N MET A 183 -8.44 0.57 17.96
CA MET A 183 -7.13 0.85 18.56
C MET A 183 -7.04 2.28 19.13
N GLY A 184 -8.13 3.07 19.06
CA GLY A 184 -8.13 4.47 19.48
C GLY A 184 -7.39 5.40 18.53
N ILE A 185 -7.29 5.04 17.25
CA ILE A 185 -6.59 5.81 16.22
C ILE A 185 -7.63 6.49 15.32
N ASP A 186 -7.63 7.82 15.33
CA ASP A 186 -8.45 8.63 14.43
C ASP A 186 -7.95 8.53 12.99
N SER A 187 -8.88 8.44 12.04
CA SER A 187 -8.56 8.35 10.61
C SER A 187 -9.69 8.86 9.73
N ILE A 188 -9.32 9.38 8.56
CA ILE A 188 -10.24 9.65 7.46
C ILE A 188 -10.64 8.30 6.85
N HIS A 189 -11.93 7.98 6.87
CA HIS A 189 -12.44 6.78 6.24
C HIS A 189 -12.74 7.02 4.75
N VAL A 190 -12.06 6.27 3.89
CA VAL A 190 -12.31 6.28 2.44
C VAL A 190 -12.79 4.92 1.96
N ARG A 191 -13.63 4.90 0.92
CA ARG A 191 -14.15 3.68 0.31
C ARG A 191 -13.01 2.91 -0.35
N HIS A 192 -12.92 1.60 -0.10
CA HIS A 192 -11.96 0.76 -0.82
C HIS A 192 -12.23 0.80 -2.35
N PRO A 193 -11.21 0.84 -3.24
CA PRO A 193 -11.46 0.96 -4.69
C PRO A 193 -12.10 -0.29 -5.33
N SER A 194 -11.96 -1.46 -4.72
CA SER A 194 -12.60 -2.70 -5.17
C SER A 194 -14.14 -2.69 -5.10
N TYR A 195 -14.75 -3.62 -5.83
CA TYR A 195 -16.21 -3.84 -5.88
C TYR A 195 -16.98 -2.57 -6.26
N GLY A 196 -16.56 -1.89 -7.33
CA GLY A 196 -17.19 -0.65 -7.82
C GLY A 196 -16.90 0.60 -7.00
N GLY A 197 -16.04 0.53 -5.97
CA GLY A 197 -15.73 1.65 -5.09
C GLY A 197 -14.74 2.68 -5.64
N GLN A 198 -14.17 2.44 -6.83
CA GLN A 198 -13.07 3.23 -7.40
C GLN A 198 -13.37 4.73 -7.48
N ASN A 199 -14.52 5.13 -8.05
CA ASN A 199 -14.82 6.57 -8.22
C ASN A 199 -15.07 7.27 -6.89
N VAL A 200 -15.66 6.57 -5.91
CA VAL A 200 -15.88 7.10 -4.57
C VAL A 200 -14.55 7.26 -3.84
N PHE A 201 -13.65 6.28 -3.96
CA PHE A 201 -12.30 6.36 -3.43
C PHE A 201 -11.56 7.59 -3.97
N ILE A 202 -11.55 7.79 -5.29
CA ILE A 202 -10.86 8.92 -5.94
C ILE A 202 -11.38 10.23 -5.37
N ARG A 203 -12.70 10.45 -5.39
CA ARG A 203 -13.31 11.68 -4.91
C ARG A 203 -12.97 11.96 -3.44
N GLN A 204 -13.03 10.94 -2.59
CA GLN A 204 -12.70 11.11 -1.17
C GLN A 204 -11.22 11.40 -0.93
N ILE A 205 -10.32 10.87 -1.77
CA ILE A 205 -8.90 11.24 -1.71
C ILE A 205 -8.68 12.66 -2.23
N GLU A 206 -9.36 13.06 -3.30
CA GLU A 206 -9.31 14.44 -3.80
C GLU A 206 -9.77 15.43 -2.72
N GLU A 207 -10.90 15.15 -2.07
CA GLU A 207 -11.39 15.92 -0.92
C GLU A 207 -10.39 15.92 0.25
N ALA A 208 -9.76 14.79 0.57
CA ALA A 208 -8.83 14.69 1.70
C ALA A 208 -7.46 15.35 1.46
N TYR A 209 -7.13 15.67 0.21
CA TYR A 209 -5.85 16.28 -0.21
C TYR A 209 -6.04 17.60 -0.96
N ASP A 210 -7.26 18.14 -1.00
CA ASP A 210 -7.61 19.37 -1.72
C ASP A 210 -7.13 19.37 -3.18
N LEU A 211 -7.27 18.22 -3.86
CA LEU A 211 -6.87 18.06 -5.26
C LEU A 211 -7.98 18.56 -6.20
N GLU A 212 -7.60 19.15 -7.33
CA GLU A 212 -8.53 19.40 -8.44
C GLU A 212 -9.09 18.05 -8.96
N GLU A 213 -10.39 18.01 -9.30
CA GLU A 213 -11.06 16.80 -9.80
C GLU A 213 -10.32 16.20 -11.01
N ASP A 214 -10.21 14.87 -11.05
CA ASP A 214 -9.71 14.11 -12.20
C ASP A 214 -10.71 14.18 -13.36
N VAL A 215 -10.78 15.33 -14.02
CA VAL A 215 -11.53 15.47 -15.26
C VAL A 215 -10.73 14.75 -16.34
N ALA A 216 -11.05 13.47 -16.57
CA ALA A 216 -10.60 12.78 -17.77
C ALA A 216 -10.85 13.71 -18.97
N PRO A 217 -9.87 13.95 -19.87
CA PRO A 217 -10.05 14.87 -20.98
C PRO A 217 -11.32 14.49 -21.73
N ASP A 218 -12.33 15.35 -21.66
CA ASP A 218 -13.57 15.16 -22.39
C ASP A 218 -13.24 15.26 -23.88
N LEU A 219 -13.11 14.09 -24.51
CA LEU A 219 -12.82 13.95 -25.94
C LEU A 219 -13.86 14.72 -26.78
N PHE A 220 -15.07 14.92 -26.26
CA PHE A 220 -16.14 15.65 -26.93
C PHE A 220 -16.03 17.18 -26.77
N ARG A 221 -15.45 17.69 -25.68
CA ARG A 221 -15.12 19.13 -25.55
C ARG A 221 -13.98 19.55 -26.48
N GLN A 222 -13.00 18.67 -26.72
CA GLN A 222 -11.90 18.96 -27.65
C GLN A 222 -12.35 19.01 -29.12
N LEU A 223 -13.37 18.23 -29.51
CA LEU A 223 -13.94 18.30 -30.86
C LEU A 223 -14.84 19.53 -31.07
N ALA A 224 -15.43 20.09 -30.01
CA ALA A 224 -16.21 21.33 -30.09
C ALA A 224 -15.32 22.60 -30.21
N ALA A 225 -14.02 22.49 -29.93
CA ALA A 225 -13.07 23.60 -29.96
C ALA A 225 -12.30 23.75 -31.28
N TRP A 226 -12.66 23.02 -32.35
CA TRP A 226 -12.02 23.16 -33.68
C TRP A 226 -12.74 24.21 -34.54
N PRO A 227 -12.21 25.43 -34.72
CA PRO A 227 -12.77 26.40 -35.64
C PRO A 227 -12.12 26.16 -37.01
N GLY A 228 -12.63 25.19 -37.77
CA GLY A 228 -11.97 24.73 -38.99
C GLY A 228 -12.91 24.15 -40.02
N GLY A 229 -14.07 24.76 -40.23
CA GLY A 229 -14.94 24.50 -41.37
C GLY A 229 -14.68 25.50 -42.50
N HIS A 230 -13.51 25.48 -43.12
CA HIS A 230 -13.34 26.15 -44.42
C HIS A 230 -14.10 25.34 -45.48
N ARG A 231 -15.30 25.80 -45.83
CA ARG A 231 -15.89 25.52 -47.14
C ARG A 231 -15.15 26.37 -48.16
N THR A 232 -14.46 25.74 -49.09
CA THR A 232 -14.10 26.33 -50.38
C THR A 232 -15.03 25.81 -51.47
N PRO A 233 -15.26 26.60 -52.53
CA PRO A 233 -16.49 26.61 -53.33
C PRO A 233 -16.71 25.37 -54.21
#